data_AF-A0A2W5DUV8-F1
#
_entry.id   AF-A0A2W5DUV8-F1
#
_cell.length_a   1.000
_cell.length_b   1.000
_cell.length_c   1.000
_cell.angle_alpha   90.00
_cell.angle_beta   90.00
_cell.angle_gamma   90.00
#
_symmetry.space_group_name_H-M   'P 1'
#
loop_
_entity.id
_entity.type
_entity.pdbx_description
1 polymer ?
#
loop_
_entity_poly.entity_id
_entity_poly.type
_entity_poly.pdbx_seq_one_letter_code
_entity_poly.pdbx_strand_id
1 'polypeptide(L)'
;MRHVLHCLTLLTALLLAGCAGPKFTVDDGRKVDEKLLAGIRAYGAGERLIRPAIARSAQLNDKDCDRQWELPFAVATSAGWSADDRVAWARGLQVDERLTVIAITEASPLPLGARLDRIAGTESNDGERLLEALAEARDGGRPFAVNMVGRGRVSIKPFEVCRGYARFAPPNTPTLQDYHWLMSLHPLELTQADLSPDEALWMVLWTQGLSEEGGVRMKAYHYTTRIVGTLYNLVTLASGVKAAALAADAAVTAARNAAASAATELIKQQLIEQGKALAAQRLREGITDAAQQLTRQQAVNAMQAAAENRGMLSGISRIAATAFDYADAWAYERMARLGAPPLAGFTLHQKLVERSLVSNALLFDADRLAALSKIATAQGQETAVAAILGGLRASDLAAEVGAMPLATVASRFSFDSPDDPGAGRYARGLVDAMLDMPVETASRK
;
A
#
# COMPACT_ATOMS: atom_id res chain seq x y z
N MET A 1 6.43 -69.58 -8.40
CA MET A 1 6.83 -68.66 -7.31
C MET A 1 7.64 -67.44 -7.78
N ARG A 2 8.61 -67.57 -8.71
CA ARG A 2 9.40 -66.40 -9.18
C ARG A 2 8.58 -65.28 -9.87
N HIS A 3 7.50 -65.59 -10.59
CA HIS A 3 6.67 -64.56 -11.25
C HIS A 3 5.75 -63.79 -10.29
N VAL A 4 5.35 -64.39 -9.17
CA VAL A 4 4.51 -63.72 -8.15
C VAL A 4 5.33 -62.68 -7.37
N LEU A 5 6.62 -62.98 -7.14
CA LEU A 5 7.54 -62.08 -6.44
C LEU A 5 7.91 -60.83 -7.26
N HIS A 6 7.96 -60.95 -8.60
CA HIS A 6 8.20 -59.82 -9.51
C HIS A 6 6.98 -58.92 -9.68
N CYS A 7 5.77 -59.51 -9.62
CA CYS A 7 4.53 -58.75 -9.69
C CYS A 7 4.30 -57.94 -8.39
N LEU A 8 4.64 -58.53 -7.24
CA LEU A 8 4.52 -57.87 -5.93
C LEU A 8 5.51 -56.71 -5.77
N THR A 9 6.76 -56.85 -6.24
CA THR A 9 7.76 -55.76 -6.21
C THR A 9 7.40 -54.61 -7.15
N LEU A 10 6.86 -54.90 -8.34
CA LEU A 10 6.37 -53.87 -9.26
C LEU A 10 5.17 -53.10 -8.67
N LEU A 11 4.26 -53.79 -7.98
CA LEU A 11 3.11 -53.16 -7.32
C LEU A 11 3.54 -52.25 -6.16
N THR A 12 4.53 -52.66 -5.35
CA THR A 12 5.08 -51.79 -4.28
C THR A 12 5.86 -50.58 -4.82
N ALA A 13 6.55 -50.71 -5.96
CA ALA A 13 7.23 -49.58 -6.60
C ALA A 13 6.21 -48.57 -7.19
N LEU A 14 5.09 -49.04 -7.73
CA LEU A 14 3.98 -48.20 -8.20
C LEU A 14 3.22 -47.53 -7.04
N LEU A 15 3.10 -48.18 -5.89
CA LEU A 15 2.47 -47.60 -4.69
C LEU A 15 3.35 -46.53 -4.01
N LEU A 16 4.69 -46.62 -4.12
CA LEU A 16 5.61 -45.61 -3.59
C LEU A 16 5.78 -44.39 -4.51
N ALA A 17 5.54 -44.53 -5.82
CA ALA A 17 5.51 -43.40 -6.76
C ALA A 17 4.21 -42.57 -6.67
N GLY A 18 3.16 -43.08 -6.03
CA GLY A 18 1.83 -42.47 -5.96
C GLY A 18 1.62 -41.37 -4.90
N CYS A 19 2.63 -41.03 -4.09
CA CYS A 19 2.53 -40.01 -3.03
C CYS A 19 3.32 -38.72 -3.31
N ALA A 20 3.67 -38.44 -4.57
CA ALA A 20 4.30 -37.17 -4.93
C ALA A 20 3.21 -36.11 -5.19
N GLY A 21 2.57 -35.63 -4.13
CA GLY A 21 1.77 -34.40 -4.20
C GLY A 21 2.64 -33.22 -4.66
N PRO A 22 2.03 -32.10 -5.10
CA PRO A 22 2.78 -30.91 -5.48
C PRO A 22 3.74 -30.49 -4.35
N LYS A 23 5.02 -30.36 -4.67
CA LYS A 23 6.04 -29.89 -3.72
C LYS A 23 5.91 -28.37 -3.63
N PHE A 24 5.42 -27.89 -2.49
CA PHE A 24 5.38 -26.47 -2.16
C PHE A 24 6.74 -26.01 -1.64
N THR A 25 7.06 -24.75 -1.91
CA THR A 25 8.32 -24.16 -1.48
C THR A 25 8.37 -24.07 0.06
N VAL A 26 9.54 -24.41 0.62
CA VAL A 26 9.86 -24.25 2.04
C VAL A 26 11.16 -23.46 2.16
N ASP A 27 11.38 -22.82 3.30
CA ASP A 27 12.68 -22.23 3.59
C ASP A 27 13.71 -23.35 3.80
N ASP A 28 14.64 -23.46 2.86
CA ASP A 28 15.73 -24.45 2.87
C ASP A 28 17.09 -23.86 3.30
N GLY A 29 17.09 -22.63 3.83
CA GLY A 29 18.30 -21.97 4.31
C GLY A 29 19.20 -21.41 3.21
N ARG A 30 18.82 -21.50 1.93
CA ARG A 30 19.62 -20.88 0.85
C ARG A 30 19.70 -19.36 1.00
N LYS A 31 20.71 -18.76 0.38
CA LYS A 31 20.83 -17.31 0.27
C LYS A 31 19.68 -16.76 -0.58
N VAL A 32 19.06 -15.68 -0.12
CA VAL A 32 17.99 -14.95 -0.83
C VAL A 32 18.39 -13.48 -1.01
N ASP A 33 17.63 -12.73 -1.80
CA ASP A 33 17.75 -11.28 -1.83
C ASP A 33 17.25 -10.67 -0.51
N GLU A 34 18.17 -10.13 0.28
CA GLU A 34 17.88 -9.51 1.58
C GLU A 34 17.02 -8.25 1.47
N LYS A 35 17.08 -7.51 0.35
CA LYS A 35 16.21 -6.35 0.14
C LYS A 35 14.77 -6.78 -0.09
N LEU A 36 14.57 -7.79 -0.93
CA LEU A 36 13.25 -8.38 -1.15
C LEU A 36 12.70 -8.98 0.14
N LEU A 37 13.51 -9.73 0.90
CA LEU A 37 13.11 -10.30 2.18
C LEU A 37 12.70 -9.23 3.19
N ALA A 38 13.44 -8.13 3.29
CA ALA A 38 13.07 -6.98 4.12
C ALA A 38 11.75 -6.36 3.67
N GLY A 39 11.55 -6.16 2.36
CA GLY A 39 10.29 -5.68 1.79
C GLY A 39 9.11 -6.59 2.09
N ILE A 40 9.28 -7.91 2.00
CA ILE A 40 8.25 -8.91 2.31
C ILE A 40 7.85 -8.83 3.79
N ARG A 41 8.82 -8.71 4.69
CA ARG A 41 8.57 -8.55 6.13
C ARG A 41 7.84 -7.25 6.44
N ALA A 42 8.30 -6.13 5.86
CA ALA A 42 7.69 -4.82 5.99
C ALA A 42 6.24 -4.84 5.50
N TYR A 43 6.00 -5.42 4.32
CA TYR A 43 4.67 -5.57 3.74
C TYR A 43 3.71 -6.34 4.67
N GLY A 44 4.12 -7.53 5.16
CA GLY A 44 3.26 -8.29 6.06
C GLY A 44 3.04 -7.62 7.42
N ALA A 45 4.02 -6.87 7.93
CA ALA A 45 3.82 -6.03 9.12
C ALA A 45 2.79 -4.92 8.86
N GLY A 46 2.90 -4.24 7.70
CA GLY A 46 1.95 -3.25 7.24
C GLY A 46 0.53 -3.81 7.13
N GLU A 47 0.32 -4.93 6.43
CA GLU A 47 -1.01 -5.56 6.30
C GLU A 47 -1.61 -5.91 7.67
N ARG A 48 -0.80 -6.46 8.60
CA ARG A 48 -1.25 -6.79 9.96
C ARG A 48 -1.68 -5.55 10.76
N LEU A 49 -1.05 -4.42 10.50
CA LEU A 49 -1.34 -3.16 11.14
C LEU A 49 -2.58 -2.46 10.57
N ILE A 50 -2.74 -2.44 9.24
CA ILE A 50 -3.87 -1.73 8.60
C ILE A 50 -5.16 -2.55 8.61
N ARG A 51 -5.10 -3.88 8.67
CA ARG A 51 -6.28 -4.73 8.59
C ARG A 51 -7.31 -4.44 9.71
N PRO A 52 -6.92 -4.31 10.99
CA PRO A 52 -7.83 -3.86 12.04
C PRO A 52 -8.34 -2.42 11.83
N ALA A 53 -7.50 -1.52 11.31
CA ALA A 53 -7.89 -0.14 11.01
C ALA A 53 -8.99 -0.05 9.93
N ILE A 54 -8.91 -0.88 8.89
CA ILE A 54 -9.95 -1.03 7.86
C ILE A 54 -11.27 -1.51 8.49
N ALA A 55 -11.22 -2.50 9.38
CA ALA A 55 -12.42 -2.97 10.08
C ALA A 55 -12.99 -1.91 11.04
N ARG A 56 -12.13 -1.11 11.65
CA ARG A 56 -12.55 0.00 12.52
C ARG A 56 -13.21 1.12 11.71
N SER A 57 -12.74 1.45 10.51
CA SER A 57 -13.38 2.47 9.67
C SER A 57 -14.80 2.09 9.26
N ALA A 58 -15.08 0.79 9.08
CA ALA A 58 -16.45 0.28 8.83
C ALA A 58 -17.46 0.67 9.91
N GLN A 59 -17.01 0.89 11.16
CA GLN A 59 -17.89 1.24 12.29
C GLN A 59 -18.53 2.62 12.13
N LEU A 60 -17.98 3.49 11.27
CA LEU A 60 -18.59 4.78 10.93
C LEU A 60 -20.00 4.61 10.38
N ASN A 61 -20.25 3.50 9.65
CA ASN A 61 -21.46 3.32 8.85
C ASN A 61 -21.78 4.57 8.02
N ASP A 62 -20.74 5.18 7.44
CA ASP A 62 -20.85 6.50 6.84
C ASP A 62 -21.86 6.46 5.68
N LYS A 63 -22.78 7.42 5.68
CA LYS A 63 -23.82 7.52 4.65
C LYS A 63 -23.39 8.42 3.50
N ASP A 64 -22.35 9.20 3.72
CA ASP A 64 -21.86 10.24 2.83
C ASP A 64 -20.73 9.74 1.92
N CYS A 65 -20.55 8.42 1.79
CA CYS A 65 -19.53 7.83 0.94
C CYS A 65 -20.07 6.66 0.10
N ASP A 66 -19.48 6.48 -1.07
CA ASP A 66 -19.67 5.24 -1.84
C ASP A 66 -19.05 4.05 -1.10
N ARG A 67 -19.70 2.89 -1.17
CA ARG A 67 -19.28 1.69 -0.43
C ARG A 67 -18.47 0.71 -1.27
N GLN A 68 -17.57 0.01 -0.60
CA GLN A 68 -16.86 -1.16 -1.11
C GLN A 68 -16.85 -2.28 -0.07
N TRP A 69 -16.69 -3.51 -0.54
CA TRP A 69 -16.61 -4.69 0.33
C TRP A 69 -15.16 -4.98 0.71
N GLU A 70 -14.92 -5.31 1.97
CA GLU A 70 -13.62 -5.76 2.49
C GLU A 70 -13.71 -7.12 3.15
N LEU A 71 -12.56 -7.78 3.26
CA LEU A 71 -12.43 -9.05 3.96
C LEU A 71 -11.82 -8.85 5.35
N PRO A 72 -12.20 -9.68 6.34
CA PRO A 72 -11.61 -9.65 7.68
C PRO A 72 -10.19 -10.21 7.72
N PHE A 73 -9.57 -10.47 6.57
CA PHE A 73 -8.21 -10.96 6.44
C PHE A 73 -7.60 -10.50 5.11
N ALA A 74 -6.29 -10.57 5.02
CA ALA A 74 -5.54 -10.47 3.77
C ALA A 74 -4.78 -11.76 3.50
N VAL A 75 -4.57 -12.05 2.22
CA VAL A 75 -3.89 -13.26 1.76
C VAL A 75 -2.70 -12.91 0.86
N ALA A 76 -1.79 -13.85 0.71
CA ALA A 76 -0.68 -13.77 -0.23
C ALA A 76 -0.40 -15.14 -0.84
N THR A 77 0.28 -15.15 -1.98
CA THR A 77 0.82 -16.35 -2.63
C THR A 77 2.18 -16.02 -3.22
N SER A 78 3.08 -17.00 -3.27
CA SER A 78 4.34 -16.90 -4.01
C SER A 78 4.26 -17.58 -5.39
N ALA A 79 3.06 -17.88 -5.89
CA ALA A 79 2.88 -18.46 -7.22
C ALA A 79 3.50 -17.55 -8.31
N GLY A 80 4.11 -18.17 -9.32
CA GLY A 80 4.73 -17.47 -10.45
C GLY A 80 6.13 -16.89 -10.21
N TRP A 81 6.55 -16.67 -8.96
CA TRP A 81 7.89 -16.15 -8.63
C TRP A 81 9.02 -17.14 -8.95
N SER A 82 10.26 -16.64 -9.03
CA SER A 82 11.44 -17.51 -9.19
C SER A 82 11.64 -18.42 -7.97
N ALA A 83 12.40 -19.51 -8.10
CA ALA A 83 12.60 -20.44 -6.99
C ALA A 83 13.20 -19.75 -5.74
N ASP A 84 14.14 -18.83 -5.93
CA ASP A 84 14.80 -18.12 -4.83
C ASP A 84 13.88 -17.06 -4.21
N ASP A 85 13.09 -16.36 -5.01
CA ASP A 85 12.09 -15.40 -4.51
C ASP A 85 11.00 -16.12 -3.71
N ARG A 86 10.56 -17.31 -4.14
CA ARG A 86 9.61 -18.12 -3.37
C ARG A 86 10.17 -18.50 -2.00
N VAL A 87 11.47 -18.78 -1.91
CA VAL A 87 12.12 -18.99 -0.60
C VAL A 87 12.14 -17.72 0.23
N ALA A 88 12.31 -16.53 -0.37
CA ALA A 88 12.18 -15.27 0.35
C ALA A 88 10.76 -15.05 0.92
N TRP A 89 9.71 -15.40 0.17
CA TRP A 89 8.31 -15.39 0.64
C TRP A 89 8.06 -16.41 1.77
N ALA A 90 8.58 -17.63 1.63
CA ALA A 90 8.49 -18.66 2.66
C ALA A 90 9.20 -18.22 3.95
N ARG A 91 10.38 -17.61 3.83
CA ARG A 91 11.16 -17.10 4.97
C ARG A 91 10.54 -15.87 5.62
N GLY A 92 10.02 -14.94 4.82
CA GLY A 92 9.53 -13.65 5.29
C GLY A 92 8.14 -13.72 5.92
N LEU A 93 7.24 -14.51 5.32
CA LEU A 93 5.82 -14.57 5.72
C LEU A 93 5.24 -15.99 5.80
N GLN A 94 6.06 -17.04 5.65
CA GLN A 94 5.58 -18.43 5.57
C GLN A 94 4.58 -18.65 4.42
N VAL A 95 4.74 -17.86 3.36
CA VAL A 95 3.92 -17.91 2.15
C VAL A 95 4.62 -18.80 1.13
N ASP A 96 3.88 -19.82 0.66
CA ASP A 96 4.28 -20.65 -0.47
C ASP A 96 3.34 -20.38 -1.66
N GLU A 97 3.32 -21.25 -2.66
CA GLU A 97 2.49 -21.08 -3.86
C GLU A 97 0.99 -21.11 -3.57
N ARG A 98 0.56 -21.62 -2.41
CA ARG A 98 -0.84 -21.62 -2.00
C ARG A 98 -1.25 -20.26 -1.44
N LEU A 99 -2.54 -19.97 -1.59
CA LEU A 99 -3.14 -18.77 -1.01
C LEU A 99 -3.13 -18.87 0.52
N THR A 100 -2.36 -18.00 1.16
CA THR A 100 -2.02 -18.07 2.59
C THR A 100 -2.47 -16.78 3.29
N VAL A 101 -3.13 -16.91 4.45
CA VAL A 101 -3.58 -15.77 5.26
C VAL A 101 -2.40 -15.10 5.97
N ILE A 102 -2.18 -13.81 5.72
CA ILE A 102 -1.02 -13.05 6.24
C ILE A 102 -1.38 -11.95 7.26
N ALA A 103 -2.63 -11.52 7.29
CA ALA A 103 -3.17 -10.54 8.24
C ALA A 103 -4.65 -10.83 8.51
N ILE A 104 -5.13 -10.49 9.71
CA ILE A 104 -6.50 -10.74 10.15
C ILE A 104 -7.03 -9.57 10.99
N THR A 105 -8.34 -9.42 11.04
CA THR A 105 -9.06 -8.67 12.07
C THR A 105 -9.44 -9.61 13.22
N GLU A 106 -9.89 -9.05 14.34
CA GLU A 106 -10.43 -9.85 15.45
C GLU A 106 -11.64 -10.71 15.05
N ALA A 107 -12.43 -10.24 14.08
CA ALA A 107 -13.61 -10.95 13.57
C ALA A 107 -13.28 -12.02 12.53
N SER A 108 -12.01 -12.24 12.18
CA SER A 108 -11.63 -13.24 11.17
C SER A 108 -11.87 -14.66 11.69
N PRO A 109 -12.65 -15.50 10.97
CA PRO A 109 -12.78 -16.91 11.29
C PRO A 109 -11.58 -17.74 10.83
N LEU A 110 -10.65 -17.14 10.06
CA LEU A 110 -9.42 -17.77 9.60
C LEU A 110 -8.25 -17.37 10.51
N PRO A 111 -7.40 -18.32 10.95
CA PRO A 111 -6.16 -18.00 11.65
C PRO A 111 -5.08 -17.51 10.68
N LEU A 112 -4.12 -16.75 11.20
CA LEU A 112 -2.88 -16.42 10.47
C LEU A 112 -2.15 -17.70 10.03
N GLY A 113 -1.59 -17.68 8.82
CA GLY A 113 -0.91 -18.82 8.21
C GLY A 113 -1.85 -19.91 7.67
N ALA A 114 -3.18 -19.73 7.75
CA ALA A 114 -4.12 -20.64 7.12
C ALA A 114 -3.90 -20.68 5.61
N ARG A 115 -3.85 -21.89 5.05
CA ARG A 115 -3.75 -22.12 3.61
C ARG A 115 -5.10 -22.50 3.06
N LEU A 116 -5.52 -21.85 1.98
CA LEU A 116 -6.84 -21.99 1.39
C LEU A 116 -6.76 -22.87 0.15
N ASP A 117 -7.70 -23.80 0.01
CA ASP A 117 -7.80 -24.72 -1.15
C ASP A 117 -9.16 -24.65 -1.87
N ARG A 118 -10.17 -24.05 -1.23
CA ARG A 118 -11.48 -23.78 -1.85
C ARG A 118 -12.09 -22.48 -1.40
N ILE A 119 -12.64 -21.71 -2.35
CA ILE A 119 -13.32 -20.43 -2.12
C ILE A 119 -14.62 -20.40 -2.92
N ALA A 120 -15.75 -20.18 -2.25
CA ALA A 120 -17.08 -20.08 -2.86
C ALA A 120 -17.43 -21.22 -3.84
N GLY A 121 -16.94 -22.43 -3.57
CA GLY A 121 -17.14 -23.61 -4.43
C GLY A 121 -15.97 -23.92 -5.36
N THR A 122 -15.16 -22.92 -5.72
CA THR A 122 -13.96 -23.06 -6.55
C THR A 122 -12.83 -23.71 -5.77
N GLU A 123 -12.44 -24.92 -6.15
CA GLU A 123 -11.26 -25.62 -5.61
C GLU A 123 -10.10 -25.52 -6.60
N SER A 124 -8.92 -25.23 -6.08
CA SER A 124 -7.72 -25.06 -6.89
C SER A 124 -6.46 -25.12 -6.03
N ASN A 125 -5.40 -25.71 -6.57
CA ASN A 125 -4.04 -25.60 -6.01
C ASN A 125 -3.27 -24.40 -6.59
N ASP A 126 -3.85 -23.73 -7.59
CA ASP A 126 -3.36 -22.49 -8.17
C ASP A 126 -3.90 -21.31 -7.33
N GLY A 127 -2.98 -20.60 -6.69
CA GLY A 127 -3.26 -19.45 -5.85
C GLY A 127 -3.84 -18.25 -6.60
N GLU A 128 -3.50 -18.04 -7.88
CA GLU A 128 -4.05 -16.94 -8.67
C GLU A 128 -5.53 -17.18 -8.97
N ARG A 129 -5.89 -18.41 -9.36
CA ARG A 129 -7.29 -18.80 -9.56
C ARG A 129 -8.13 -18.73 -8.28
N LEU A 130 -7.57 -19.12 -7.13
CA LEU A 130 -8.28 -18.94 -5.85
C LEU A 130 -8.45 -17.46 -5.51
N LEU A 131 -7.48 -16.62 -5.83
CA LEU A 131 -7.56 -15.19 -5.58
C LEU A 131 -8.67 -14.52 -6.41
N GLU A 132 -8.82 -14.91 -7.68
CA GLU A 132 -9.96 -14.49 -8.52
C GLU A 132 -11.30 -14.85 -7.87
N ALA A 133 -11.45 -16.12 -7.45
CA ALA A 133 -12.67 -16.56 -6.76
C ALA A 133 -12.92 -15.82 -5.44
N LEU A 134 -11.86 -15.44 -4.72
CA LEU A 134 -11.96 -14.63 -3.51
C LEU A 134 -12.44 -13.20 -3.82
N ALA A 135 -12.02 -12.64 -4.95
CA ALA A 135 -12.45 -11.32 -5.40
C ALA A 135 -13.93 -11.25 -5.67
N GLU A 136 -14.39 -12.19 -6.51
CA GLU A 136 -15.80 -12.31 -6.87
C GLU A 136 -16.66 -12.55 -5.62
N ALA A 137 -16.20 -13.40 -4.70
CA ALA A 137 -16.92 -13.70 -3.48
C ALA A 137 -17.00 -12.50 -2.53
N ARG A 138 -15.91 -11.72 -2.40
CA ARG A 138 -15.90 -10.47 -1.62
C ARG A 138 -16.87 -9.46 -2.21
N ASP A 139 -16.77 -9.19 -3.51
CA ASP A 139 -17.53 -8.14 -4.19
C ASP A 139 -19.02 -8.49 -4.30
N GLY A 140 -19.36 -9.78 -4.21
CA GLY A 140 -20.74 -10.25 -4.04
C GLY A 140 -21.38 -9.87 -2.69
N GLY A 141 -20.59 -9.49 -1.68
CA GLY A 141 -21.06 -8.97 -0.38
C GLY A 141 -21.83 -9.96 0.51
N ARG A 142 -22.06 -11.18 0.04
CA ARG A 142 -22.80 -12.23 0.75
C ARG A 142 -21.83 -13.18 1.47
N PRO A 143 -22.24 -13.79 2.60
CA PRO A 143 -21.42 -14.81 3.23
C PRO A 143 -21.10 -15.96 2.26
N PHE A 144 -19.85 -16.40 2.24
CA PHE A 144 -19.37 -17.48 1.38
C PHE A 144 -18.52 -18.48 2.15
N ALA A 145 -18.40 -19.70 1.62
CA ALA A 145 -17.61 -20.76 2.25
C ALA A 145 -16.15 -20.70 1.79
N VAL A 146 -15.24 -20.86 2.75
CA VAL A 146 -13.80 -21.05 2.50
C VAL A 146 -13.36 -22.34 3.19
N ASN A 147 -12.61 -23.16 2.47
CA ASN A 147 -11.97 -24.34 3.05
C ASN A 147 -10.49 -24.05 3.31
N MET A 148 -10.01 -24.55 4.44
CA MET A 148 -8.60 -24.57 4.80
C MET A 148 -8.03 -25.96 4.59
N VAL A 149 -6.81 -26.02 4.08
CA VAL A 149 -6.05 -27.27 3.92
C VAL A 149 -5.98 -27.98 5.27
N GLY A 150 -6.61 -29.15 5.35
CA GLY A 150 -6.63 -29.99 6.55
C GLY A 150 -7.42 -29.45 7.76
N ARG A 151 -8.17 -28.34 7.63
CA ARG A 151 -8.87 -27.69 8.76
C ARG A 151 -10.36 -27.36 8.54
N GLY A 152 -10.97 -27.97 7.53
CA GLY A 152 -12.43 -27.90 7.34
C GLY A 152 -12.91 -26.58 6.74
N ARG A 153 -14.24 -26.43 6.68
CA ARG A 153 -14.92 -25.31 6.04
C ARG A 153 -15.35 -24.26 7.07
N VAL A 154 -15.11 -22.98 6.77
CA VAL A 154 -15.61 -21.83 7.54
C VAL A 154 -16.45 -20.92 6.65
N SER A 155 -17.34 -20.13 7.26
CA SER A 155 -18.09 -19.09 6.55
C SER A 155 -17.41 -17.74 6.75
N ILE A 156 -17.12 -17.06 5.65
CA ILE A 156 -16.58 -15.70 5.62
C ILE A 156 -17.72 -14.74 5.32
N LYS A 157 -17.82 -13.64 6.07
CA LYS A 157 -18.74 -12.54 5.79
C LYS A 157 -17.92 -11.28 5.46
N PRO A 158 -17.99 -10.77 4.21
CA PRO A 158 -17.48 -9.44 3.88
C PRO A 158 -18.15 -8.35 4.71
N PHE A 159 -17.49 -7.22 4.88
CA PHE A 159 -18.05 -6.03 5.51
C PHE A 159 -17.87 -4.80 4.64
N GLU A 160 -18.77 -3.83 4.78
CA GLU A 160 -18.73 -2.60 3.98
C GLU A 160 -17.83 -1.55 4.62
N VAL A 161 -17.09 -0.84 3.78
CA VAL A 161 -16.31 0.36 4.13
C VAL A 161 -16.56 1.44 3.08
N CYS A 162 -16.19 2.68 3.40
CA CYS A 162 -16.08 3.71 2.35
C CYS A 162 -15.06 3.27 1.29
N ARG A 163 -15.33 3.62 0.04
CA ARG A 163 -14.49 3.36 -1.11
C ARG A 163 -13.09 3.94 -0.90
N GLY A 164 -12.10 3.27 -1.49
CA GLY A 164 -10.70 3.66 -1.43
C GLY A 164 -9.92 2.63 -0.63
N TYR A 165 -9.60 1.50 -1.26
CA TYR A 165 -8.77 0.48 -0.62
C TYR A 165 -7.42 1.07 -0.22
N ALA A 166 -7.09 1.01 1.08
CA ALA A 166 -5.76 1.32 1.57
C ALA A 166 -4.88 0.06 1.45
N ARG A 167 -3.83 0.13 0.63
CA ARG A 167 -2.89 -0.96 0.40
C ARG A 167 -1.46 -0.46 0.46
N PHE A 168 -0.52 -1.36 0.70
CA PHE A 168 0.90 -1.05 0.59
C PHE A 168 1.46 -1.43 -0.77
N ALA A 169 2.53 -0.74 -1.15
CA ALA A 169 3.33 -1.05 -2.32
C ALA A 169 3.85 -2.50 -2.25
N PRO A 170 3.92 -3.21 -3.39
CA PRO A 170 4.49 -4.56 -3.43
C PRO A 170 5.93 -4.60 -2.93
N PRO A 171 6.39 -5.72 -2.31
CA PRO A 171 7.76 -5.85 -1.82
C PRO A 171 8.88 -5.61 -2.83
N ASN A 172 8.64 -5.88 -4.12
CA ASN A 172 9.60 -5.66 -5.21
C ASN A 172 9.68 -4.18 -5.64
N THR A 173 8.62 -3.40 -5.40
CA THR A 173 8.54 -1.96 -5.70
C THR A 173 8.21 -1.16 -4.45
N PRO A 174 9.02 -1.24 -3.38
CA PRO A 174 8.66 -0.73 -2.05
C PRO A 174 8.45 0.78 -1.97
N THR A 175 8.95 1.54 -2.95
CA THR A 175 8.82 3.00 -3.05
C THR A 175 7.67 3.44 -3.94
N LEU A 176 6.92 2.50 -4.55
CA LEU A 176 5.80 2.83 -5.41
C LEU A 176 4.75 3.60 -4.59
N GLN A 177 4.26 4.66 -5.19
CA GLN A 177 3.12 5.41 -4.71
C GLN A 177 2.14 5.52 -5.87
N ASP A 178 0.87 5.20 -5.61
CA ASP A 178 -0.18 5.41 -6.59
C ASP A 178 -1.51 5.67 -5.90
N TYR A 179 -2.11 6.81 -6.22
CA TYR A 179 -3.24 7.39 -5.55
C TYR A 179 -4.40 7.49 -6.53
N HIS A 180 -5.40 6.62 -6.33
CA HIS A 180 -6.55 6.48 -7.22
C HIS A 180 -7.84 6.39 -6.40
N TRP A 181 -8.98 6.82 -6.97
CA TRP A 181 -10.25 6.83 -6.23
C TRP A 181 -10.72 5.43 -5.85
N LEU A 182 -10.28 4.40 -6.55
CA LEU A 182 -10.62 3.02 -6.22
C LEU A 182 -9.74 2.43 -5.11
N MET A 183 -8.46 2.79 -5.11
CA MET A 183 -7.42 2.21 -4.25
C MET A 183 -6.22 3.15 -4.21
N SER A 184 -5.57 3.26 -3.05
CA SER A 184 -4.27 3.90 -2.93
C SER A 184 -3.21 2.89 -2.49
N LEU A 185 -2.08 2.90 -3.19
CA LEU A 185 -0.86 2.18 -2.87
C LEU A 185 0.09 3.12 -2.15
N HIS A 186 0.25 2.88 -0.87
CA HIS A 186 1.15 3.61 0.00
C HIS A 186 2.54 2.95 0.02
N PRO A 187 3.63 3.73 0.06
CA PRO A 187 4.97 3.17 0.01
C PRO A 187 5.29 2.42 1.30
N LEU A 188 6.12 1.37 1.22
CA LEU A 188 6.46 0.53 2.37
C LEU A 188 7.25 1.25 3.45
N GLU A 189 7.82 2.42 3.16
CA GLU A 189 8.49 3.26 4.16
C GLU A 189 7.57 3.65 5.32
N LEU A 190 6.25 3.76 5.10
CA LEU A 190 5.30 4.06 6.18
C LEU A 190 5.30 3.00 7.28
N THR A 191 5.61 1.75 6.95
CA THR A 191 5.73 0.68 7.96
C THR A 191 6.95 0.88 8.87
N GLN A 192 7.94 1.65 8.43
CA GLN A 192 9.13 2.01 9.20
C GLN A 192 8.86 3.17 10.16
N ALA A 193 7.70 3.83 10.07
CA ALA A 193 7.27 4.86 11.01
C ALA A 193 6.77 4.28 12.35
N ASP A 194 6.62 2.96 12.46
CA ASP A 194 6.05 2.27 13.63
C ASP A 194 4.70 2.87 14.01
N LEU A 195 3.72 2.71 13.09
CA LEU A 195 2.42 3.34 13.23
C LEU A 195 1.67 2.74 14.42
N SER A 196 1.05 3.59 15.21
CA SER A 196 0.05 3.19 16.19
C SER A 196 -1.25 2.75 15.50
N PRO A 197 -2.17 2.05 16.20
CA PRO A 197 -3.48 1.74 15.65
C PRO A 197 -4.28 2.95 15.18
N ASP A 198 -4.13 4.10 15.84
CA ASP A 198 -4.81 5.35 15.47
C ASP A 198 -4.17 6.02 14.25
N GLU A 199 -2.85 5.92 14.09
CA GLU A 199 -2.14 6.41 12.89
C GLU A 199 -2.42 5.52 11.67
N ALA A 200 -2.57 4.20 11.87
CA ALA A 200 -3.04 3.28 10.85
C ALA A 200 -4.50 3.59 10.45
N LEU A 201 -5.37 3.90 11.43
CA LEU A 201 -6.73 4.37 11.15
C LEU A 201 -6.73 5.69 10.39
N TRP A 202 -5.89 6.64 10.75
CA TRP A 202 -5.71 7.88 10.00
C TRP A 202 -5.38 7.60 8.53
N MET A 203 -4.39 6.74 8.25
CA MET A 203 -4.02 6.36 6.89
C MET A 203 -5.21 5.77 6.10
N VAL A 204 -6.01 4.91 6.73
CA VAL A 204 -7.21 4.32 6.10
C VAL A 204 -8.25 5.39 5.80
N LEU A 205 -8.60 6.23 6.78
CA LEU A 205 -9.60 7.28 6.60
C LEU A 205 -9.14 8.35 5.61
N TRP A 206 -7.84 8.67 5.59
CA TRP A 206 -7.24 9.55 4.61
C TRP A 206 -7.38 8.98 3.20
N THR A 207 -7.13 7.68 3.03
CA THR A 207 -7.29 7.01 1.72
C THR A 207 -8.74 7.06 1.25
N GLN A 208 -9.68 6.84 2.16
CA GLN A 208 -11.11 6.94 1.86
C GLN A 208 -11.52 8.38 1.55
N GLY A 209 -11.01 9.36 2.31
CA GLY A 209 -11.25 10.78 2.05
C GLY A 209 -10.71 11.22 0.70
N LEU A 210 -9.52 10.76 0.32
CA LEU A 210 -8.96 11.01 -1.01
C LEU A 210 -9.86 10.46 -2.12
N SER A 211 -10.41 9.26 -1.92
CA SER A 211 -11.35 8.65 -2.85
C SER A 211 -12.61 9.48 -3.03
N GLU A 212 -13.22 9.93 -1.94
CA GLU A 212 -14.51 10.63 -1.99
C GLU A 212 -14.36 12.09 -2.43
N GLU A 213 -13.37 12.81 -1.89
CA GLU A 213 -13.13 14.23 -2.17
C GLU A 213 -12.43 14.44 -3.52
N GLY A 214 -11.47 13.58 -3.86
CA GLY A 214 -10.73 13.65 -5.12
C GLY A 214 -11.37 12.87 -6.27
N GLY A 215 -12.29 11.95 -5.96
CA GLY A 215 -12.80 10.95 -6.91
C GLY A 215 -13.45 11.53 -8.15
N VAL A 216 -14.23 12.60 -8.01
CA VAL A 216 -14.88 13.25 -9.15
C VAL A 216 -13.83 13.82 -10.12
N ARG A 217 -12.77 14.44 -9.61
CA ARG A 217 -11.69 15.01 -10.43
C ARG A 217 -10.89 13.90 -11.13
N MET A 218 -10.54 12.85 -10.39
CA MET A 218 -9.82 11.70 -10.94
C MET A 218 -10.63 10.97 -12.02
N LYS A 219 -11.93 10.72 -11.77
CA LYS A 219 -12.84 10.13 -12.74
C LYS A 219 -12.99 11.00 -13.98
N ALA A 220 -13.14 12.31 -13.84
CA ALA A 220 -13.26 13.22 -14.97
C ALA A 220 -12.03 13.18 -15.88
N TYR A 221 -10.83 13.14 -15.29
CA TYR A 221 -9.58 12.93 -16.04
C TYR A 221 -9.56 11.55 -16.72
N HIS A 222 -9.91 10.48 -15.99
CA HIS A 222 -9.91 9.10 -16.50
C HIS A 222 -10.93 8.87 -17.64
N TYR A 223 -12.15 9.39 -17.54
CA TYR A 223 -13.23 9.18 -18.53
C TYR A 223 -12.93 9.74 -19.93
N THR A 224 -11.96 10.64 -20.06
CA THR A 224 -11.45 11.07 -21.38
C THR A 224 -10.67 9.96 -22.10
N THR A 225 -10.41 8.83 -21.44
CA THR A 225 -9.55 7.75 -21.92
C THR A 225 -10.27 6.40 -21.74
N ARG A 226 -10.63 5.73 -22.85
CA ARG A 226 -11.44 4.49 -22.86
C ARG A 226 -10.68 3.29 -22.30
N ILE A 227 -11.18 2.59 -21.27
CA ILE A 227 -10.48 1.44 -20.66
C ILE A 227 -11.45 0.36 -20.12
N VAL A 228 -11.10 -0.92 -20.30
CA VAL A 228 -11.73 -2.14 -19.72
C VAL A 228 -10.62 -3.15 -19.34
N GLY A 229 -10.61 -3.69 -18.12
CA GLY A 229 -9.69 -4.76 -17.69
C GLY A 229 -9.94 -5.31 -16.28
N THR A 230 -9.33 -6.46 -15.96
CA THR A 230 -9.65 -7.31 -14.78
C THR A 230 -8.55 -7.43 -13.72
N LEU A 231 -7.32 -6.95 -13.97
CA LEU A 231 -6.19 -7.10 -13.03
C LEU A 231 -6.36 -6.28 -11.73
N TYR A 232 -7.15 -5.20 -11.78
CA TYR A 232 -7.49 -4.38 -10.61
C TYR A 232 -8.03 -5.23 -9.43
N ASN A 233 -8.89 -6.23 -9.70
CA ASN A 233 -9.52 -7.01 -8.65
C ASN A 233 -8.51 -7.84 -7.83
N LEU A 234 -7.44 -8.35 -8.45
CA LEU A 234 -6.46 -9.21 -7.79
C LEU A 234 -5.60 -8.45 -6.78
N VAL A 235 -5.20 -7.22 -7.12
CA VAL A 235 -4.33 -6.38 -6.26
C VAL A 235 -5.08 -5.81 -5.07
N THR A 236 -6.40 -5.69 -5.16
CA THR A 236 -7.22 -5.32 -4.01
C THR A 236 -7.29 -6.42 -2.94
N LEU A 237 -6.84 -7.65 -3.18
CA LEU A 237 -7.03 -8.79 -2.27
C LEU A 237 -5.75 -9.46 -1.81
N ALA A 238 -4.75 -9.53 -2.69
CA ALA A 238 -3.50 -10.19 -2.35
C ALA A 238 -2.27 -9.47 -2.88
N SER A 239 -1.23 -9.59 -2.07
CA SER A 239 0.16 -9.40 -2.46
C SER A 239 0.80 -10.69 -2.97
N GLY A 240 1.88 -10.52 -3.73
CA GLY A 240 2.68 -11.64 -4.22
C GLY A 240 2.14 -12.26 -5.51
N VAL A 241 1.07 -11.71 -6.10
CA VAL A 241 0.69 -12.06 -7.47
C VAL A 241 1.77 -11.54 -8.41
N LYS A 242 2.45 -12.44 -9.13
CA LYS A 242 3.56 -12.06 -10.02
C LYS A 242 3.11 -11.05 -11.08
N ALA A 243 1.91 -11.23 -11.65
CA ALA A 243 1.36 -10.31 -12.64
C ALA A 243 1.23 -8.87 -12.10
N ALA A 244 0.77 -8.71 -10.86
CA ALA A 244 0.68 -7.42 -10.18
C ALA A 244 2.04 -6.78 -9.90
N ALA A 245 3.00 -7.60 -9.50
CA ALA A 245 4.37 -7.17 -9.25
C ALA A 245 5.09 -6.71 -10.52
N LEU A 246 4.92 -7.44 -11.64
CA LEU A 246 5.47 -7.07 -12.94
C LEU A 246 4.82 -5.79 -13.49
N ALA A 247 3.51 -5.65 -13.30
CA ALA A 247 2.79 -4.43 -13.62
C ALA A 247 3.35 -3.23 -12.84
N ALA A 248 3.63 -3.42 -11.55
CA ALA A 248 4.23 -2.41 -10.69
C ALA A 248 5.62 -2.00 -11.20
N ASP A 249 6.48 -2.96 -11.53
CA ASP A 249 7.80 -2.71 -12.07
C ASP A 249 7.73 -1.96 -13.42
N ALA A 250 6.79 -2.33 -14.29
CA ALA A 250 6.56 -1.65 -15.56
C ALA A 250 6.07 -0.21 -15.38
N ALA A 251 5.14 0.04 -14.46
CA ALA A 251 4.66 1.37 -14.13
C ALA A 251 5.77 2.26 -13.55
N VAL A 252 6.57 1.73 -12.60
CA VAL A 252 7.73 2.45 -12.04
C VAL A 252 8.74 2.78 -13.14
N THR A 253 9.02 1.84 -14.04
CA THR A 253 9.96 2.06 -15.16
C THR A 253 9.44 3.12 -16.14
N ALA A 254 8.16 3.07 -16.48
CA ALA A 254 7.51 4.06 -17.34
C ALA A 254 7.54 5.46 -16.70
N ALA A 255 7.21 5.56 -15.41
CA ALA A 255 7.26 6.81 -14.65
C ALA A 255 8.69 7.38 -14.59
N ARG A 256 9.71 6.54 -14.36
CA ARG A 256 11.12 6.96 -14.38
C ARG A 256 11.55 7.50 -15.74
N ASN A 257 11.17 6.83 -16.82
CA ASN A 257 11.53 7.25 -18.18
C ASN A 257 10.85 8.58 -18.52
N ALA A 258 9.58 8.77 -18.14
CA ALA A 258 8.88 10.02 -18.36
C ALA A 258 9.43 11.18 -17.50
N ALA A 259 9.79 10.90 -16.24
CA ALA A 259 10.44 11.86 -15.36
C ALA A 259 11.87 12.20 -15.79
N ALA A 260 12.52 11.36 -16.62
CA ALA A 260 13.80 11.66 -17.25
C ALA A 260 13.63 12.57 -18.49
N SER A 261 12.53 12.44 -19.25
CA SER A 261 12.25 13.31 -20.40
C SER A 261 11.77 14.72 -20.02
N ALA A 262 11.15 14.89 -18.85
CA ALA A 262 10.67 16.19 -18.36
C ALA A 262 11.69 16.96 -17.49
N ALA A 263 12.87 16.37 -17.20
CA ALA A 263 13.84 16.98 -16.31
C ALA A 263 14.72 18.02 -17.03
N THR A 264 14.62 19.28 -16.60
CA THR A 264 15.73 20.25 -16.73
C THR A 264 16.75 19.95 -15.63
N GLU A 265 18.02 19.81 -16.01
CA GLU A 265 19.04 19.04 -15.29
C GLU A 265 19.61 19.65 -14.00
N LEU A 266 19.03 20.73 -13.46
CA LEU A 266 19.65 21.47 -12.35
C LEU A 266 19.08 21.18 -10.95
N ILE A 267 17.92 20.54 -10.82
CA ILE A 267 17.20 20.47 -9.53
C ILE A 267 17.40 19.13 -8.80
N LYS A 268 17.55 18.00 -9.52
CA LYS A 268 17.63 16.66 -8.91
C LYS A 268 18.93 16.39 -8.16
N GLN A 269 20.07 16.92 -8.61
CA GLN A 269 21.37 16.59 -8.02
C GLN A 269 21.59 17.24 -6.64
N GLN A 270 21.07 18.44 -6.43
CA GLN A 270 21.31 19.16 -5.17
C GLN A 270 20.53 18.57 -3.99
N LEU A 271 19.32 18.08 -4.20
CA LEU A 271 18.43 17.60 -3.15
C LEU A 271 18.68 16.14 -2.76
N ILE A 272 19.00 15.27 -3.73
CA ILE A 272 19.40 13.89 -3.45
C ILE A 272 20.69 13.87 -2.61
N GLU A 273 21.63 14.78 -2.90
CA GLU A 273 22.85 14.90 -2.11
C GLU A 273 22.62 15.54 -0.75
N GLN A 274 21.67 16.48 -0.60
CA GLN A 274 21.30 17.05 0.70
C GLN A 274 20.56 16.05 1.61
N GLY A 275 19.62 15.27 1.07
CA GLY A 275 18.93 14.21 1.81
C GLY A 275 19.87 13.08 2.23
N LYS A 276 20.80 12.68 1.35
CA LYS A 276 21.85 11.71 1.69
C LYS A 276 22.85 12.25 2.71
N ALA A 277 23.21 13.53 2.64
CA ALA A 277 24.10 14.15 3.62
C ALA A 277 23.46 14.18 5.01
N LEU A 278 22.16 14.48 5.11
CA LEU A 278 21.42 14.46 6.36
C LEU A 278 21.32 13.03 6.94
N ALA A 279 21.00 12.04 6.11
CA ALA A 279 20.98 10.64 6.51
C ALA A 279 22.36 10.10 6.92
N ALA A 280 23.43 10.49 6.20
CA ALA A 280 24.81 10.13 6.50
C ALA A 280 25.33 10.80 7.78
N GLN A 281 24.85 12.01 8.10
CA GLN A 281 25.17 12.69 9.34
C GLN A 281 24.55 11.97 10.55
N ARG A 282 23.30 11.49 10.43
CA ARG A 282 22.64 10.69 11.47
C ARG A 282 23.29 9.34 11.72
N LEU A 283 23.76 8.68 10.66
CA LEU A 283 24.55 7.44 10.76
C LEU A 283 25.87 7.65 11.53
N ARG A 284 26.42 8.86 11.52
CA ARG A 284 27.63 9.22 12.29
C ARG A 284 27.35 9.62 13.73
N GLU A 285 26.17 10.17 14.02
CA GLU A 285 25.88 10.76 15.34
C GLU A 285 25.49 9.76 16.42
N GLY A 286 25.26 8.48 16.11
CA GLY A 286 25.07 7.43 17.10
C GLY A 286 23.74 7.56 17.86
N ILE A 287 22.86 6.59 17.68
CA ILE A 287 21.52 6.56 18.28
C ILE A 287 21.64 6.56 19.81
N THR A 288 21.21 7.64 20.46
CA THR A 288 20.87 7.67 21.89
C THR A 288 19.41 8.10 22.03
N ASP A 289 18.62 7.23 22.64
CA ASP A 289 17.22 7.46 22.97
C ASP A 289 17.09 8.54 24.04
N ALA A 290 16.74 9.75 23.61
CA ALA A 290 16.13 10.79 24.42
C ALA A 290 15.45 11.76 23.46
N ALA A 291 14.20 12.13 23.73
CA ALA A 291 13.36 13.04 22.96
C ALA A 291 14.17 14.17 22.28
N GLN A 292 14.61 13.93 21.04
CA GLN A 292 15.30 14.95 20.28
C GLN A 292 14.23 15.94 19.85
N GLN A 293 14.28 17.15 20.42
CA GLN A 293 13.51 18.25 19.87
C GLN A 293 13.88 18.37 18.39
N LEU A 294 12.88 18.15 17.53
CA LEU A 294 13.02 18.33 16.12
C LEU A 294 13.51 19.75 15.85
N THR A 295 14.59 19.91 15.08
CA THR A 295 15.03 21.25 14.75
C THR A 295 14.04 21.88 13.77
N ARG A 296 13.82 23.19 13.89
CA ARG A 296 12.94 23.93 12.97
C ARG A 296 13.36 23.70 11.50
N GLN A 297 14.67 23.66 11.22
CA GLN A 297 15.21 23.38 9.89
C GLN A 297 14.85 21.98 9.38
N GLN A 298 14.86 20.96 10.25
CA GLN A 298 14.45 19.60 9.87
C GLN A 298 12.98 19.55 9.45
N ALA A 299 12.09 20.23 10.19
CA ALA A 299 10.68 20.36 9.79
C ALA A 299 10.53 21.02 8.43
N VAL A 300 11.21 22.16 8.22
CA VAL A 300 11.18 22.91 6.95
C VAL A 300 11.64 22.04 5.79
N ASN A 301 12.79 21.37 5.91
CA ASN A 301 13.32 20.51 4.86
C ASN A 301 12.39 19.33 4.54
N ALA A 302 11.79 18.72 5.56
CA ALA A 302 10.84 17.62 5.36
C ALA A 302 9.56 18.08 4.65
N MET A 303 9.01 19.24 5.00
CA MET A 303 7.84 19.80 4.30
C MET A 303 8.16 20.17 2.85
N GLN A 304 9.37 20.63 2.55
CA GLN A 304 9.81 20.85 1.18
C GLN A 304 9.88 19.53 0.40
N ALA A 305 10.49 18.51 0.98
CA ALA A 305 10.52 17.18 0.39
C ALA A 305 9.11 16.59 0.18
N ALA A 306 8.17 16.87 1.10
CA ALA A 306 6.77 16.47 0.95
C ALA A 306 6.09 17.17 -0.25
N ALA A 307 6.31 18.48 -0.41
CA ALA A 307 5.80 19.24 -1.54
C ALA A 307 6.38 18.75 -2.88
N GLU A 308 7.68 18.45 -2.91
CA GLU A 308 8.35 17.86 -4.08
C GLU A 308 7.81 16.47 -4.40
N ASN A 309 7.69 15.60 -3.39
CA ASN A 309 7.12 14.26 -3.55
C ASN A 309 5.71 14.33 -4.13
N ARG A 310 4.87 15.25 -3.64
CA ARG A 310 3.54 15.53 -4.19
C ARG A 310 3.60 16.02 -5.64
N GLY A 311 4.57 16.88 -5.97
CA GLY A 311 4.77 17.41 -7.32
C GLY A 311 5.33 16.39 -8.33
N MET A 312 6.00 15.34 -7.86
CA MET A 312 6.52 14.25 -8.71
C MET A 312 5.48 13.19 -9.09
N LEU A 313 4.26 13.26 -8.53
CA LEU A 313 3.18 12.35 -8.91
C LEU A 313 2.76 12.57 -10.36
N SER A 314 2.51 11.49 -11.10
CA SER A 314 2.09 11.53 -12.50
C SER A 314 0.68 10.96 -12.70
N GLY A 315 0.09 11.19 -13.88
CA GLY A 315 -1.20 10.63 -14.25
C GLY A 315 -2.32 10.93 -13.26
N ILE A 316 -3.08 9.91 -12.86
CA ILE A 316 -4.20 10.08 -11.92
C ILE A 316 -3.73 10.50 -10.53
N SER A 317 -2.57 10.00 -10.10
CA SER A 317 -1.97 10.40 -8.82
C SER A 317 -1.70 11.91 -8.75
N ARG A 318 -1.32 12.53 -9.88
CA ARG A 318 -1.18 14.00 -9.98
C ARG A 318 -2.49 14.72 -9.75
N ILE A 319 -3.60 14.18 -10.24
CA ILE A 319 -4.95 14.72 -10.02
C ILE A 319 -5.36 14.53 -8.55
N ALA A 320 -5.13 13.34 -8.02
CA ALA A 320 -5.40 12.98 -6.63
C ALA A 320 -4.69 13.94 -5.66
N ALA A 321 -3.44 14.30 -5.97
CA ALA A 321 -2.66 15.27 -5.22
C ALA A 321 -3.38 16.61 -4.98
N THR A 322 -4.29 17.03 -5.85
CA THR A 322 -5.08 18.27 -5.70
C THR A 322 -6.17 18.21 -4.62
N ALA A 323 -6.38 17.03 -4.03
CA ALA A 323 -7.39 16.78 -3.00
C ALA A 323 -6.79 16.29 -1.66
N PHE A 324 -5.47 16.36 -1.49
CA PHE A 324 -4.80 15.86 -0.28
C PHE A 324 -5.20 16.61 1.00
N ASP A 325 -5.40 17.92 0.92
CA ASP A 325 -5.90 18.76 2.02
C ASP A 325 -7.34 18.41 2.40
N TYR A 326 -8.20 18.11 1.42
CA TYR A 326 -9.56 17.62 1.67
C TYR A 326 -9.55 16.22 2.31
N ALA A 327 -8.64 15.34 1.87
CA ALA A 327 -8.44 14.03 2.49
C ALA A 327 -7.96 14.14 3.96
N ASP A 328 -7.11 15.12 4.27
CA ASP A 328 -6.69 15.41 5.66
C ASP A 328 -7.86 15.85 6.53
N ALA A 329 -8.67 16.80 6.03
CA ALA A 329 -9.86 17.28 6.73
C ALA A 329 -10.88 16.16 6.95
N TRP A 330 -11.10 15.32 5.92
CA TRP A 330 -11.98 14.16 5.98
C TRP A 330 -11.55 13.17 7.06
N ALA A 331 -10.26 12.80 7.06
CA ALA A 331 -9.71 11.88 8.06
C ALA A 331 -9.85 12.45 9.47
N TYR A 332 -9.52 13.73 9.66
CA TYR A 332 -9.61 14.42 10.94
C TYR A 332 -11.03 14.36 11.54
N GLU A 333 -12.04 14.71 10.75
CA GLU A 333 -13.43 14.68 11.18
C GLU A 333 -13.89 13.26 11.56
N ARG A 334 -13.51 12.26 10.75
CA ARG A 334 -13.98 10.87 10.93
C ARG A 334 -13.25 10.13 12.02
N MET A 335 -12.00 10.49 12.32
CA MET A 335 -11.32 10.05 13.54
C MET A 335 -12.16 10.42 14.77
N ALA A 336 -12.60 11.68 14.87
CA ALA A 336 -13.42 12.13 15.99
C ALA A 336 -14.78 11.39 16.06
N ARG A 337 -15.44 11.14 14.92
CA ARG A 337 -16.68 10.36 14.85
C ARG A 337 -16.52 8.90 15.31
N LEU A 338 -15.33 8.32 15.16
CA LEU A 338 -14.98 6.99 15.63
C LEU A 338 -14.51 6.95 17.10
N GLY A 339 -14.54 8.09 17.80
CA GLY A 339 -13.94 8.22 19.14
C GLY A 339 -12.42 8.00 19.14
N ALA A 340 -11.77 8.16 17.99
CA ALA A 340 -10.32 8.08 17.85
C ALA A 340 -9.70 9.48 17.99
N PRO A 341 -8.42 9.61 18.40
CA PRO A 341 -7.75 10.91 18.49
C PRO A 341 -7.63 11.57 17.12
N PRO A 342 -8.28 12.72 16.85
CA PRO A 342 -8.20 13.39 15.55
C PRO A 342 -6.80 13.93 15.25
N LEU A 343 -5.95 14.04 16.28
CA LEU A 343 -4.56 14.50 16.14
C LEU A 343 -3.58 13.41 15.66
N ALA A 344 -4.03 12.18 15.44
CA ALA A 344 -3.14 11.10 14.98
C ALA A 344 -2.39 11.43 13.68
N GLY A 345 -3.00 12.22 12.78
CA GLY A 345 -2.32 12.71 11.58
C GLY A 345 -1.12 13.62 11.88
N PHE A 346 -1.22 14.48 12.90
CA PHE A 346 -0.10 15.32 13.35
C PHE A 346 1.00 14.48 14.00
N THR A 347 0.64 13.50 14.83
CA THR A 347 1.61 12.57 15.43
C THR A 347 2.34 11.77 14.37
N LEU A 348 1.61 11.28 13.36
CA LEU A 348 2.19 10.60 12.22
C LEU A 348 3.14 11.51 11.45
N HIS A 349 2.71 12.73 11.11
CA HIS A 349 3.57 13.72 10.45
C HIS A 349 4.88 13.92 11.25
N GLN A 350 4.79 14.14 12.56
CA GLN A 350 5.95 14.32 13.42
C GLN A 350 6.91 13.11 13.36
N LYS A 351 6.38 11.88 13.46
CA LYS A 351 7.19 10.65 13.34
C LYS A 351 7.88 10.53 11.98
N LEU A 352 7.18 10.87 10.90
CA LEU A 352 7.73 10.82 9.55
C LEU A 352 8.89 11.82 9.39
N VAL A 353 8.76 13.03 9.95
CA VAL A 353 9.83 14.03 9.96
C VAL A 353 11.03 13.54 10.79
N GLU A 354 10.79 13.06 12.01
CA GLU A 354 11.84 12.56 12.92
C GLU A 354 12.65 11.42 12.30
N ARG A 355 11.98 10.54 11.55
CA ARG A 355 12.58 9.38 10.88
C ARG A 355 13.03 9.65 9.45
N SER A 356 12.89 10.88 8.95
CA SER A 356 13.23 11.26 7.57
C SER A 356 12.52 10.41 6.50
N LEU A 357 11.27 10.02 6.76
CA LEU A 357 10.41 9.24 5.87
C LEU A 357 9.52 10.21 5.06
N VAL A 358 10.06 10.71 3.96
CA VAL A 358 9.50 11.87 3.23
C VAL A 358 8.88 11.53 1.87
N SER A 359 8.96 10.27 1.44
CA SER A 359 8.50 9.84 0.12
C SER A 359 7.09 9.22 0.19
N ASN A 360 6.15 9.90 0.84
CA ASN A 360 4.77 9.44 1.04
C ASN A 360 3.77 10.62 1.06
N ALA A 361 2.47 10.34 0.94
CA ALA A 361 1.42 11.37 0.97
C ALA A 361 0.90 11.72 2.38
N LEU A 362 1.30 11.00 3.42
CA LEU A 362 0.84 11.27 4.80
C LEU A 362 1.68 12.33 5.50
N LEU A 363 2.90 12.59 5.00
CA LEU A 363 3.68 13.74 5.41
C LEU A 363 3.06 15.03 4.84
N PHE A 364 2.60 15.91 5.73
CA PHE A 364 2.09 17.22 5.33
C PHE A 364 3.18 18.12 4.75
N ASP A 365 2.87 18.73 3.60
CA ASP A 365 3.54 19.95 3.14
C ASP A 365 3.05 21.17 3.95
N ALA A 366 3.66 22.34 3.73
CA ALA A 366 3.34 23.55 4.48
C ALA A 366 1.87 23.98 4.36
N ASP A 367 1.30 23.89 3.15
CA ASP A 367 -0.09 24.30 2.89
C ASP A 367 -1.07 23.37 3.60
N ARG A 368 -0.86 22.06 3.50
CA ARG A 368 -1.69 21.04 4.17
C ARG A 368 -1.58 21.15 5.68
N LEU A 369 -0.37 21.32 6.22
CA LEU A 369 -0.17 21.49 7.67
C LEU A 369 -0.91 22.74 8.17
N ALA A 370 -0.83 23.85 7.45
CA ALA A 370 -1.54 25.09 7.79
C ALA A 370 -3.07 24.92 7.72
N ALA A 371 -3.57 24.29 6.66
CA ALA A 371 -5.00 24.04 6.46
C ALA A 371 -5.58 23.15 7.57
N LEU A 372 -4.93 22.03 7.87
CA LEU A 372 -5.37 21.12 8.93
C LEU A 372 -5.24 21.75 10.32
N SER A 373 -4.16 22.50 10.56
CA SER A 373 -3.98 23.22 11.84
C SER A 373 -5.09 24.25 12.07
N LYS A 374 -5.58 24.92 11.02
CA LYS A 374 -6.72 25.83 11.13
C LYS A 374 -7.98 25.11 11.61
N ILE A 375 -8.24 23.91 11.09
CA ILE A 375 -9.37 23.07 11.53
C ILE A 375 -9.19 22.70 13.01
N ALA A 376 -8.00 22.24 13.40
CA ALA A 376 -7.70 21.86 14.78
C ALA A 376 -7.81 23.04 15.75
N THR A 377 -7.29 24.21 15.40
CA THR A 377 -7.40 25.44 16.20
C THR A 377 -8.85 25.88 16.36
N ALA A 378 -9.69 25.78 15.31
CA ALA A 378 -11.11 26.08 15.41
C ALA A 378 -11.85 25.17 16.42
N GLN A 379 -11.28 24.00 16.74
CA GLN A 379 -11.78 23.07 17.74
C GLN A 379 -11.03 23.14 19.09
N GLY A 380 -10.23 24.18 19.31
CA GLY A 380 -9.49 24.40 20.55
C GLY A 380 -8.28 23.48 20.75
N GLN A 381 -7.77 22.84 19.69
CA GLN A 381 -6.65 21.90 19.74
C GLN A 381 -5.27 22.55 19.45
N GLU A 382 -5.19 23.88 19.39
CA GLU A 382 -3.96 24.60 19.02
C GLU A 382 -2.76 24.22 19.90
N THR A 383 -2.95 24.19 21.22
CA THR A 383 -1.88 23.86 22.18
C THR A 383 -1.42 22.42 22.04
N ALA A 384 -2.34 21.49 21.78
CA ALA A 384 -2.02 20.08 21.56
C ALA A 384 -1.27 19.87 20.23
N VAL A 385 -1.68 20.56 19.16
CA VAL A 385 -0.97 20.54 17.87
C VAL A 385 0.44 21.09 18.04
N ALA A 386 0.61 22.25 18.68
CA ALA A 386 1.93 22.82 18.93
C ALA A 386 2.80 21.88 19.77
N ALA A 387 2.25 21.21 20.78
CA ALA A 387 2.97 20.24 21.59
C ALA A 387 3.46 19.03 20.77
N ILE A 388 2.63 18.50 19.88
CA ILE A 388 3.00 17.41 18.97
C ILE A 388 4.13 17.84 18.04
N LEU A 389 4.07 19.07 17.52
CA LEU A 389 5.08 19.64 16.61
C LEU A 389 6.32 20.18 17.35
N GLY A 390 6.61 19.71 18.57
CA GLY A 390 7.80 20.11 19.33
C GLY A 390 7.81 21.58 19.77
N GLY A 391 6.64 22.20 19.93
CA GLY A 391 6.46 23.61 20.27
C GLY A 391 6.42 24.55 19.05
N LEU A 392 6.52 24.01 17.84
CA LEU A 392 6.46 24.80 16.60
C LEU A 392 4.99 25.06 16.22
N ARG A 393 4.68 26.30 15.83
CA ARG A 393 3.36 26.61 15.25
C ARG A 393 3.40 26.39 13.74
N ALA A 394 2.34 25.77 13.22
CA ALA A 394 2.19 25.53 11.79
C ALA A 394 2.29 26.81 10.93
N SER A 395 1.77 27.94 11.43
CA SER A 395 1.88 29.24 10.75
C SER A 395 3.32 29.73 10.61
N ASP A 396 4.15 29.49 11.62
CA ASP A 396 5.55 29.92 11.64
C ASP A 396 6.36 29.07 10.64
N LEU A 397 6.08 27.77 10.60
CA LEU A 397 6.65 26.83 9.64
C LEU A 397 6.25 27.16 8.18
N ALA A 398 4.97 27.47 7.94
CA ALA A 398 4.50 27.83 6.61
C ALA A 398 5.09 29.16 6.11
N ALA A 399 5.21 30.16 6.98
CA ALA A 399 5.85 31.43 6.65
C ALA A 399 7.32 31.26 6.24
N GLU A 400 8.04 30.37 6.91
CA GLU A 400 9.44 30.07 6.61
C GLU A 400 9.60 29.36 5.27
N VAL A 401 8.78 28.34 4.99
CA VAL A 401 8.77 27.67 3.68
C VAL A 401 8.43 28.67 2.56
N GLY A 402 7.41 29.51 2.74
CA GLY A 402 7.01 30.52 1.76
C GLY A 402 8.05 31.63 1.52
N ALA A 403 8.97 31.85 2.47
CA ALA A 403 10.07 32.79 2.33
C ALA A 403 11.28 32.22 1.56
N MET A 404 11.28 30.92 1.24
CA MET A 404 12.39 30.27 0.53
C MET A 404 12.23 30.38 -1.00
N PRO A 405 13.30 30.72 -1.75
CA PRO A 405 13.22 31.01 -3.19
C PRO A 405 12.80 29.83 -4.08
N LEU A 406 12.79 28.60 -3.55
CA LEU A 406 12.34 27.38 -4.24
C LEU A 406 10.83 27.08 -4.05
N ALA A 407 10.15 27.73 -3.10
CA ALA A 407 8.75 27.45 -2.78
C ALA A 407 7.74 28.05 -3.80
N THR A 408 8.22 28.90 -4.71
CA THR A 408 7.37 29.67 -5.64
C THR A 408 7.16 29.04 -7.03
N VAL A 409 7.55 27.78 -7.25
CA VAL A 409 7.27 27.10 -8.54
C VAL A 409 6.42 25.84 -8.34
N ALA A 410 5.36 25.93 -7.54
CA ALA A 410 4.20 25.11 -7.82
C ALA A 410 3.60 25.63 -9.13
N SER A 411 3.95 25.00 -10.26
CA SER A 411 3.24 25.26 -11.51
C SER A 411 1.75 25.05 -11.24
N ARG A 412 0.91 26.04 -11.59
CA ARG A 412 -0.54 25.88 -11.42
C ARG A 412 -0.96 24.61 -12.13
N PHE A 413 -1.64 23.73 -11.40
CA PHE A 413 -2.17 22.49 -11.97
C PHE A 413 -2.97 22.81 -13.23
N SER A 414 -2.56 22.21 -14.35
CA SER A 414 -3.27 22.25 -15.62
C SER A 414 -3.53 20.83 -16.09
N PHE A 415 -4.76 20.59 -16.54
CA PHE A 415 -5.18 19.33 -17.17
C PHE A 415 -4.35 19.05 -18.43
N ASP A 416 -3.98 20.09 -19.18
CA ASP A 416 -3.27 20.03 -20.45
C ASP A 416 -1.78 20.41 -20.31
N SER A 417 -1.17 20.17 -19.14
CA SER A 417 0.24 20.53 -18.92
C SER A 417 1.14 19.73 -19.90
N PRO A 418 1.94 20.40 -20.75
CA PRO A 418 2.90 19.73 -21.64
C PRO A 418 4.03 19.04 -20.86
N ASP A 419 4.15 19.32 -19.56
CA ASP A 419 5.09 18.71 -18.62
C ASP A 419 4.47 17.49 -17.89
N ASP A 420 3.25 17.05 -18.25
CA ASP A 420 2.66 15.82 -17.71
C ASP A 420 3.48 14.60 -18.16
N PRO A 421 4.18 13.89 -17.25
CA PRO A 421 4.95 12.71 -17.61
C PRO A 421 4.07 11.54 -18.10
N GLY A 422 2.74 11.64 -17.95
CA GLY A 422 1.76 10.57 -18.16
C GLY A 422 1.36 10.23 -19.61
N ALA A 423 2.06 10.71 -20.64
CA ALA A 423 1.68 10.49 -22.04
C ALA A 423 1.90 9.04 -22.56
N GLY A 424 2.62 8.20 -21.82
CA GLY A 424 2.91 6.80 -22.19
C GLY A 424 1.94 5.75 -21.60
N ARG A 425 1.80 4.59 -22.27
CA ARG A 425 1.14 3.41 -21.69
C ARG A 425 1.86 3.03 -20.39
N TYR A 426 1.12 2.89 -19.27
CA TYR A 426 1.63 2.68 -17.90
C TYR A 426 2.26 3.88 -17.18
N ALA A 427 2.41 5.05 -17.83
CA ALA A 427 2.94 6.25 -17.18
C ALA A 427 1.91 6.96 -16.26
N ARG A 428 0.67 6.47 -16.26
CA ARG A 428 -0.49 7.07 -15.56
C ARG A 428 -0.72 6.56 -14.13
N GLY A 429 0.02 5.53 -13.73
CA GLY A 429 -0.15 4.84 -12.44
C GLY A 429 -0.29 3.33 -12.64
N LEU A 430 0.03 2.56 -11.60
CA LEU A 430 -0.18 1.11 -11.55
C LEU A 430 -1.68 0.76 -11.56
N VAL A 431 -2.52 1.50 -10.85
CA VAL A 431 -3.96 1.26 -10.79
C VAL A 431 -4.59 1.38 -12.18
N ASP A 432 -4.24 2.43 -12.92
CA ASP A 432 -4.65 2.57 -14.33
C ASP A 432 -4.08 1.45 -15.20
N ALA A 433 -2.78 1.15 -15.05
CA ALA A 433 -2.15 0.04 -15.77
C ALA A 433 -2.91 -1.29 -15.57
N MET A 434 -3.37 -1.55 -14.34
CA MET A 434 -4.14 -2.75 -13.99
C MET A 434 -5.57 -2.73 -14.51
N LEU A 435 -6.17 -1.55 -14.67
CA LEU A 435 -7.44 -1.42 -15.39
C LEU A 435 -7.27 -1.66 -16.89
N ASP A 436 -6.07 -1.49 -17.44
CA ASP A 436 -5.75 -1.66 -18.87
C ASP A 436 -5.28 -3.08 -19.26
N MET A 437 -4.77 -3.87 -18.31
CA MET A 437 -4.15 -5.16 -18.62
C MET A 437 -5.15 -6.31 -18.60
N PRO A 438 -5.21 -7.15 -19.66
CA PRO A 438 -5.85 -8.45 -19.57
C PRO A 438 -5.06 -9.31 -18.58
N VAL A 439 -5.74 -10.12 -17.76
CA VAL A 439 -5.08 -11.21 -17.04
C VAL A 439 -4.46 -12.12 -18.11
N GLU A 440 -3.14 -12.30 -18.10
CA GLU A 440 -2.50 -13.30 -18.96
C GLU A 440 -3.02 -14.67 -18.53
N THR A 441 -4.06 -15.16 -19.19
CA THR A 441 -4.39 -16.58 -19.14
C THR A 441 -3.19 -17.31 -19.71
N ALA A 442 -2.43 -17.99 -18.84
CA ALA A 442 -1.38 -18.89 -19.25
C ALA A 442 -1.87 -19.75 -20.42
N SER A 443 -1.15 -19.67 -21.53
CA SER A 443 -1.42 -20.41 -22.76
C SER A 443 -1.83 -21.83 -22.44
N ARG A 444 -3.07 -22.22 -22.81
CA ARG A 444 -3.43 -23.64 -22.92
C ARG A 444 -2.36 -24.31 -23.80
N LYS A 445 -1.62 -25.25 -23.22
CA LYS A 445 -1.07 -26.36 -23.98
C LYS A 445 -2.00 -27.54 -23.84
#